data_AF-A0A944CJM4-F1
#
_entry.id   AF-A0A944CJM4-F1
#
_cell.length_a   1.000
_cell.length_b   1.000
_cell.length_c   1.000
_cell.angle_alpha   90.00
_cell.angle_beta   90.00
_cell.angle_gamma   90.00
#
_symmetry.space_group_name_H-M   'P 1'
#
loop_
_entity.id
_entity.type
_entity.pdbx_description
1 polymer ?
#
loop_
_entity_poly.entity_id
_entity_poly.type
_entity_poly.pdbx_seq_one_letter_code
_entity_poly.pdbx_strand_id
1 'polypeptide(L)'
;MTYDESNRENPYWLTDFFCEKDFSARSVVFFSSNFTSNPNITKGILKSIIKLQNKGISIKRDHFVQANKYLNVVGGAMILDMLTTDEVENMIDKYLAKYYGIEVEQPV
;
A
#
# COMPACT_ATOMS: atom_id res chain seq x y z
N MET A 1 -10.13 -5.44 7.21
CA MET A 1 -9.29 -4.56 6.36
C MET A 1 -8.30 -5.35 5.53
N THR A 2 -7.47 -6.20 6.13
CA THR A 2 -6.36 -6.92 5.47
C THR A 2 -6.70 -8.34 5.01
N TYR A 3 -7.94 -8.81 5.16
CA TYR A 3 -8.40 -10.09 4.61
C TYR A 3 -8.53 -9.97 3.09
N ASP A 4 -7.85 -10.81 2.32
CA ASP A 4 -7.89 -10.79 0.85
C ASP A 4 -8.74 -11.95 0.30
N GLU A 5 -9.95 -11.64 -0.16
CA GLU A 5 -10.92 -12.62 -0.66
C GLU A 5 -10.43 -13.34 -1.93
N SER A 6 -9.49 -12.75 -2.67
CA SER A 6 -8.94 -13.35 -3.89
C SER A 6 -7.84 -14.39 -3.63
N ASN A 7 -7.20 -14.35 -2.46
CA ASN A 7 -6.19 -15.33 -2.07
C ASN A 7 -6.81 -16.42 -1.20
N ARG A 8 -7.36 -17.47 -1.82
CA ARG A 8 -8.04 -18.57 -1.11
C ARG A 8 -7.11 -19.46 -0.28
N GLU A 9 -5.82 -19.49 -0.62
CA GLU A 9 -4.83 -20.35 0.06
C GLU A 9 -4.37 -19.74 1.39
N ASN A 10 -4.03 -18.44 1.38
CA ASN A 10 -3.81 -17.67 2.60
C ASN A 10 -4.53 -16.32 2.53
N PRO A 11 -5.79 -16.23 2.98
CA PRO A 11 -6.54 -14.98 2.98
C PRO A 11 -5.97 -13.90 3.92
N TYR A 12 -5.11 -14.27 4.87
CA TYR A 12 -4.53 -13.36 5.87
C TYR A 12 -3.11 -12.90 5.53
N TRP A 13 -2.59 -13.25 4.35
CA TRP A 13 -1.22 -12.96 3.94
C TRP A 13 -0.81 -11.48 4.07
N LEU A 14 -1.73 -10.54 3.85
CA LEU A 14 -1.47 -9.10 4.06
C LEU A 14 -1.29 -8.74 5.54
N THR A 15 -2.01 -9.43 6.42
CA THR A 15 -1.86 -9.30 7.88
C THR A 15 -0.50 -9.84 8.31
N ASP A 16 -0.13 -11.02 7.80
CA ASP A 16 1.17 -11.65 8.09
C ASP A 16 2.31 -10.71 7.69
N PHE A 17 2.28 -10.20 6.45
CA PHE A 17 3.25 -9.22 5.95
C PHE A 17 3.30 -7.94 6.80
N PHE A 18 2.13 -7.40 7.20
CA PHE A 18 2.11 -6.18 7.99
C PHE A 18 2.77 -6.39 9.36
N CYS A 19 2.51 -7.53 9.98
CA CYS A 19 2.96 -7.89 11.31
C CYS A 19 4.40 -8.45 11.38
N GLU A 20 4.99 -8.87 10.26
CA GLU A 20 6.27 -9.59 10.24
C GLU A 20 7.45 -8.83 10.86
N LYS A 21 7.42 -7.48 10.85
CA LYS A 21 8.50 -6.61 11.34
C LYS A 21 7.96 -5.30 11.90
N ASP A 22 8.52 -4.84 13.01
CA ASP A 22 8.28 -3.51 13.59
C ASP A 22 6.80 -3.13 13.71
N PHE A 23 5.95 -4.09 14.10
CA PHE A 23 4.49 -3.95 14.09
C PHE A 23 4.01 -2.70 14.81
N SER A 24 4.57 -2.36 15.98
CA SER A 24 4.18 -1.16 16.73
C SER A 24 4.45 0.12 15.93
N ALA A 25 5.64 0.25 15.36
CA ALA A 25 6.04 1.42 14.59
C ALA A 25 5.27 1.53 13.26
N ARG A 26 5.05 0.40 12.57
CA ARG A 26 4.23 0.33 11.35
C ARG A 26 2.78 0.71 11.66
N SER A 27 2.20 0.18 12.74
CA SER A 27 0.82 0.47 13.15
C SER A 27 0.60 1.94 13.43
N VAL A 28 1.49 2.57 14.21
CA VAL A 28 1.36 4.00 14.54
C VAL A 28 1.39 4.86 13.26
N VAL A 29 2.30 4.58 12.33
CA VAL A 29 2.39 5.36 11.09
C VAL A 29 1.23 5.07 10.16
N PHE A 30 0.94 3.80 9.95
CA PHE A 30 -0.03 3.37 8.95
C PHE A 30 -1.43 3.82 9.35
N PHE A 31 -1.87 3.51 10.58
CA PHE A 31 -3.21 3.84 11.07
C PHE A 31 -3.40 5.29 11.51
N SER A 32 -2.35 6.10 11.58
CA SER A 32 -2.49 7.56 11.81
C SER A 32 -3.16 8.31 10.65
N SER A 33 -3.33 7.65 9.50
CA SER A 33 -4.03 8.20 8.35
C SER A 33 -5.49 7.78 8.36
N ASN A 34 -6.40 8.76 8.33
CA ASN A 34 -7.85 8.52 8.22
C ASN A 34 -8.22 7.68 7.00
N PHE A 35 -7.42 7.70 5.92
CA PHE A 35 -7.71 6.92 4.71
C PHE A 35 -7.47 5.42 4.87
N THR A 36 -6.64 5.01 5.83
CA THR A 36 -6.38 3.59 6.05
C THR A 36 -7.58 2.86 6.64
N SER A 37 -8.61 3.55 7.15
CA SER A 37 -9.86 2.89 7.55
C SER A 37 -10.65 2.29 6.38
N ASN A 38 -10.37 2.70 5.14
CA ASN A 38 -10.95 2.10 3.93
C ASN A 38 -10.18 0.80 3.56
N PRO A 39 -10.86 -0.37 3.51
CA PRO A 39 -10.22 -1.64 3.18
C PRO A 39 -9.54 -1.69 1.82
N ASN A 40 -10.11 -1.05 0.79
CA ASN A 40 -9.52 -1.08 -0.57
C ASN A 40 -8.22 -0.26 -0.61
N ILE A 41 -8.22 0.91 0.04
CA ILE A 41 -7.03 1.75 0.16
C ILE A 41 -5.93 0.97 0.90
N THR A 42 -6.27 0.36 2.03
CA THR A 42 -5.31 -0.42 2.81
C THR A 42 -4.74 -1.59 2.02
N LYS A 43 -5.59 -2.38 1.35
CA LYS A 43 -5.14 -3.51 0.51
C LYS A 43 -4.23 -3.01 -0.62
N GLY A 44 -4.60 -1.92 -1.31
CA GLY A 44 -3.81 -1.33 -2.40
C GLY A 44 -2.41 -0.89 -1.95
N ILE A 45 -2.31 -0.19 -0.81
CA ILE A 45 -0.99 0.21 -0.27
C ILE A 45 -0.13 -1.01 0.05
N LEU A 46 -0.70 -2.02 0.74
CA LEU A 46 0.06 -3.20 1.15
C LEU A 46 0.51 -4.01 -0.07
N LYS A 47 -0.35 -4.20 -1.07
CA LYS A 47 -0.01 -4.88 -2.33
C LYS A 47 1.14 -4.17 -3.06
N SER A 48 1.10 -2.85 -3.21
CA SER A 48 2.21 -2.09 -3.81
C SER A 48 3.52 -2.23 -3.03
N ILE A 49 3.49 -2.15 -1.69
CA ILE A 49 4.72 -2.30 -0.89
C ILE A 49 5.28 -3.73 -1.01
N ILE A 50 4.42 -4.76 -1.05
CA ILE A 50 4.84 -6.15 -1.24
C ILE A 50 5.44 -6.37 -2.65
N LYS A 51 4.89 -5.73 -3.69
CA LYS A 51 5.51 -5.75 -5.02
C LYS A 51 6.95 -5.22 -4.99
N LEU A 52 7.22 -4.15 -4.23
CA LEU A 52 8.59 -3.66 -4.05
C LEU A 52 9.47 -4.67 -3.30
N GLN A 53 8.94 -5.33 -2.28
CA GLN A 53 9.65 -6.38 -1.54
C GLN A 53 10.02 -7.55 -2.46
N ASN A 54 9.08 -8.00 -3.30
CA ASN A 54 9.27 -9.07 -4.26
C ASN A 54 10.30 -8.71 -5.35
N LYS A 55 10.51 -7.42 -5.63
CA LYS A 55 11.59 -6.90 -6.48
C LYS A 55 12.93 -6.77 -5.75
N GLY A 56 13.04 -7.25 -4.51
CA GLY A 56 14.26 -7.23 -3.71
C GLY A 56 14.49 -5.94 -2.91
N ILE A 57 13.53 -5.01 -2.87
CA ILE A 57 13.66 -3.78 -2.10
C ILE A 57 13.44 -4.04 -0.61
N SER A 58 14.38 -3.58 0.22
CA SER A 58 14.26 -3.67 1.67
C SER A 58 13.19 -2.73 2.20
N ILE A 59 12.07 -3.28 2.64
CA ILE A 59 10.93 -2.51 3.16
C ILE A 59 11.25 -1.92 4.54
N LYS A 60 11.27 -0.59 4.58
CA LYS A 60 11.45 0.25 5.78
C LYS A 60 10.20 1.05 6.10
N ARG A 61 10.10 1.54 7.34
CA ARG A 61 9.04 2.45 7.82
C ARG A 61 8.75 3.61 6.86
N ASP A 62 9.76 4.17 6.22
CA ASP A 62 9.60 5.30 5.29
C ASP A 62 8.68 4.98 4.11
N HIS A 63 8.64 3.74 3.60
CA HIS A 63 7.72 3.35 2.52
C HIS A 63 6.25 3.54 2.91
N PHE A 64 5.90 3.16 4.14
CA PHE A 64 4.57 3.37 4.69
C PHE A 64 4.26 4.87 4.91
N VAL A 65 5.26 5.64 5.36
CA VAL A 65 5.14 7.10 5.52
C VAL A 65 4.87 7.79 4.18
N GLN A 66 5.64 7.45 3.13
CA GLN A 66 5.51 8.07 1.82
C GLN A 66 4.19 7.69 1.13
N ALA A 67 3.75 6.43 1.25
CA ALA A 67 2.45 6.00 0.73
C ALA A 67 1.29 6.78 1.39
N ASN A 68 1.32 6.95 2.72
CA ASN A 68 0.32 7.75 3.44
C ASN A 68 0.38 9.24 3.05
N LYS A 69 1.58 9.82 2.90
CA LYS A 69 1.73 11.21 2.44
C LYS A 69 1.14 11.44 1.05
N TYR A 70 1.42 10.54 0.12
CA TYR A 70 0.88 10.63 -1.24
C TYR A 70 -0.64 10.59 -1.25
N LEU A 71 -1.26 9.64 -0.53
CA LEU A 71 -2.71 9.55 -0.44
C LEU A 71 -3.34 10.76 0.27
N ASN A 72 -2.71 11.31 1.30
CA ASN A 72 -3.17 12.53 1.93
C ASN A 72 -3.16 13.74 0.98
N VAL A 73 -2.21 13.80 0.03
CA VAL A 73 -2.13 14.87 -0.98
C VAL A 73 -3.14 14.65 -2.10
N VAL A 74 -3.29 13.41 -2.58
CA VAL A 74 -4.21 13.08 -3.68
C VAL A 74 -5.68 13.05 -3.21
N GLY A 75 -5.91 12.69 -1.95
CA GLY A 75 -7.24 12.58 -1.32
C GLY A 75 -7.94 13.90 -1.03
N GLY A 76 -7.22 15.03 -1.08
CA GLY A 76 -7.84 16.35 -1.08
C GLY A 76 -8.53 16.72 -2.40
N ALA A 77 -8.26 15.98 -3.50
CA ALA A 77 -8.70 16.32 -4.85
C ALA A 77 -9.58 15.24 -5.52
N MET A 78 -9.71 14.04 -4.95
CA MET A 78 -10.49 12.92 -5.48
C MET A 78 -11.25 12.24 -4.35
N ILE A 79 -12.52 11.86 -4.57
CA ILE A 79 -13.28 11.01 -3.64
C ILE A 79 -12.63 9.61 -3.67
N LEU A 80 -11.56 9.42 -2.89
CA LEU A 80 -10.77 8.18 -2.83
C LEU A 80 -11.62 6.97 -2.44
N ASP A 81 -12.75 7.20 -1.76
CA ASP A 81 -13.67 6.13 -1.36
C ASP A 81 -14.35 5.40 -2.53
N MET A 82 -14.30 5.96 -3.74
CA MET A 82 -14.80 5.29 -4.95
C MET A 82 -13.74 4.44 -5.67
N LEU A 83 -12.48 4.51 -5.26
CA LEU A 83 -11.41 3.80 -5.95
C LEU A 83 -11.43 2.31 -5.60
N THR A 84 -11.32 1.49 -6.63
CA THR A 84 -11.05 0.06 -6.53
C THR A 84 -9.61 -0.18 -6.07
N THR A 85 -9.36 -1.38 -5.56
CA THR A 85 -8.00 -1.78 -5.12
C THR A 85 -6.96 -1.62 -6.22
N ASP A 86 -7.30 -1.97 -7.46
CA ASP A 86 -6.39 -1.93 -8.60
C ASP A 86 -6.07 -0.49 -9.03
N GLU A 87 -7.03 0.42 -8.92
CA GLU A 87 -6.81 1.85 -9.16
C GLU A 87 -5.85 2.44 -8.14
N VAL A 88 -6.05 2.11 -6.85
CA VAL A 88 -5.15 2.54 -5.78
C VAL A 88 -3.74 1.98 -6.01
N GLU A 89 -3.63 0.69 -6.29
CA GLU A 89 -2.35 0.02 -6.55
C GLU A 89 -1.59 0.68 -7.71
N ASN A 90 -2.27 0.96 -8.83
CA ASN A 90 -1.66 1.63 -9.97
C ASN A 90 -1.20 3.06 -9.66
N MET A 91 -1.96 3.80 -8.85
CA MET A 91 -1.59 5.16 -8.43
C MET A 91 -0.34 5.14 -7.53
N ILE A 92 -0.30 4.22 -6.58
CA ILE A 92 0.85 4.05 -5.68
C ILE A 92 2.08 3.57 -6.44
N ASP A 93 1.95 2.57 -7.32
CA ASP A 93 3.04 2.04 -8.13
C ASP A 93 3.73 3.15 -8.94
N LYS A 94 2.94 4.00 -9.63
CA LYS A 94 3.45 5.15 -10.38
C LYS A 94 4.18 6.17 -9.51
N TYR A 95 3.63 6.49 -8.34
CA TYR A 95 4.23 7.47 -7.44
C TYR A 95 5.55 6.97 -6.86
N LEU A 96 5.57 5.75 -6.32
CA LEU A 96 6.76 5.19 -5.68
C LEU A 96 7.89 5.01 -6.68
N ALA A 97 7.58 4.55 -7.89
CA ALA A 97 8.58 4.40 -8.93
C ALA A 97 9.21 5.74 -9.34
N LYS A 98 8.40 6.78 -9.50
CA LYS A 98 8.90 8.14 -9.75
C LYS A 98 9.77 8.65 -8.60
N TYR A 99 9.35 8.42 -7.36
CA TYR A 99 10.04 8.92 -6.17
C TYR A 99 11.40 8.23 -5.96
N TYR A 100 11.49 6.93 -6.22
CA TYR A 100 12.70 6.12 -6.05
C TYR A 100 13.54 5.94 -7.33
N GLY A 101 13.10 6.46 -8.48
CA GLY A 101 13.82 6.34 -9.75
C GLY A 101 13.80 4.92 -10.34
N ILE A 102 12.67 4.22 -10.20
CA ILE A 102 12.48 2.84 -10.68
C ILE A 102 11.65 2.88 -11.98
N GLU A 103 12.01 2.07 -12.99
CA GLU A 103 11.16 1.90 -14.18
C GLU A 103 9.98 0.96 -13.86
N VAL A 104 8.75 1.38 -14.20
CA VAL A 104 7.55 0.56 -14.08
C VAL A 104 7.21 0.00 -15.45
N GLU A 105 7.41 -1.30 -15.64
CA GLU A 105 6.77 -2.00 -16.76
C GLU A 105 5.26 -2.02 -16.52
N GLN A 106 4.51 -1.49 -17.47
CA GLN A 106 3.04 -1.58 -17.47
C GLN A 106 2.64 -3.03 -17.77
N PRO A 107 1.69 -3.63 -17.05
CA PRO A 107 1.10 -4.88 -17.49
C PRO A 107 0.31 -4.62 -18.79
N VAL A 108 0.52 -5.48 -19.78
CA VAL A 108 -0.26 -5.58 -21.03
C VAL A 108 -1.68 -6.03 -20.70
#